data_AF-A0A535T1N1-F1
#
_entry.id   AF-A0A535T1N1-F1
#
_cell.length_a   1.000
_cell.length_b   1.000
_cell.length_c   1.000
_cell.angle_alpha   90.00
_cell.angle_beta   90.00
_cell.angle_gamma   90.00
#
_symmetry.space_group_name_H-M   'P 1'
#
loop_
_entity.id
_entity.type
_entity.pdbx_description
1 polymer ?
#
loop_
_entity_poly.entity_id
_entity_poly.type
_entity_poly.pdbx_seq_one_letter_code
_entity_poly.pdbx_strand_id
1 'polypeptide(L)'
;MSTLATFNGVDTSRIAALSNKIQEEPAQGDTLWKAEVIWQNGFRNQIRIRDLPASYADEPEVLGGTNTAPNPVEQLLGALGSCLAIGYTANASVRGIQI
;
A
#
# COMPACT_ATOMS: atom_id res chain seq x y z
N MET A 1 -9.39 -8.36 31.11
CA MET A 1 -9.88 -8.49 29.72
C MET A 1 -9.30 -7.33 28.94
N SER A 2 -8.34 -7.58 28.05
CA SER A 2 -7.61 -6.53 27.33
C SER A 2 -8.51 -5.96 26.24
N THR A 3 -8.96 -4.72 26.41
CA THR A 3 -9.66 -3.96 25.36
C THR A 3 -8.72 -3.82 24.17
N LEU A 4 -9.10 -4.35 23.01
CA LEU A 4 -8.43 -4.07 21.74
C LEU A 4 -8.44 -2.54 21.54
N ALA A 5 -7.30 -1.90 21.72
CA ALA A 5 -7.18 -0.44 21.62
C ALA A 5 -7.09 -0.06 20.14
N THR A 6 -8.22 0.02 19.46
CA THR A 6 -8.30 0.67 18.15
C THR A 6 -8.05 2.17 18.34
N PHE A 7 -7.09 2.73 17.61
CA PHE A 7 -6.73 4.15 17.69
C PHE A 7 -6.46 4.68 16.28
N ASN A 8 -6.98 5.86 15.91
CA ASN A 8 -7.04 6.34 14.51
C ASN A 8 -7.56 5.28 13.51
N GLY A 9 -8.46 4.38 13.95
CA GLY A 9 -8.94 3.26 13.13
C GLY A 9 -7.94 2.10 12.94
N VAL A 10 -6.78 2.14 13.60
CA VAL A 10 -5.73 1.10 13.55
C VAL A 10 -5.83 0.20 14.78
N ASP A 11 -5.80 -1.12 14.56
CA ASP A 11 -5.66 -2.12 15.62
C ASP A 11 -4.21 -2.13 16.14
N THR A 12 -3.95 -1.32 17.17
CA THR A 12 -2.60 -1.17 17.74
C THR A 12 -2.07 -2.48 18.36
N SER A 13 -2.96 -3.38 18.77
CA SER A 13 -2.57 -4.67 19.36
C SER A 13 -1.91 -5.59 18.32
N ARG A 14 -2.38 -5.55 17.07
CA ARG A 14 -1.77 -6.30 15.96
C ARG A 14 -0.39 -5.77 15.59
N ILE A 15 -0.20 -4.46 15.61
CA ILE A 15 1.11 -3.85 15.34
C ILE A 15 2.11 -4.25 16.42
N ALA A 16 1.70 -4.20 17.70
CA ALA A 16 2.55 -4.64 18.81
C ALA A 16 2.91 -6.12 18.69
N ALA A 17 1.94 -6.98 18.38
CA ALA A 17 2.19 -8.41 18.17
C ALA A 17 3.16 -8.68 17.01
N LEU A 18 3.01 -7.97 15.88
CA LEU A 18 3.94 -8.07 14.75
C LEU A 18 5.35 -7.62 15.13
N SER A 19 5.48 -6.49 15.85
CA SER A 19 6.77 -5.98 16.29
C SER A 19 7.49 -6.97 17.22
N ASN A 20 6.77 -7.54 18.20
CA ASN A 20 7.33 -8.54 19.10
C ASN A 20 7.80 -9.79 18.32
N LYS A 21 6.97 -10.27 17.38
CA LYS A 21 7.34 -11.43 16.55
C LYS A 21 8.60 -11.18 15.72
N ILE A 22 8.75 -9.98 15.14
CA ILE A 22 9.97 -9.62 14.38
C ILE A 22 11.19 -9.49 15.31
N GLN A 23 11.02 -8.98 16.54
CA GLN A 23 12.12 -8.91 17.52
C GLN A 23 12.59 -10.30 17.95
N GLU A 24 11.65 -11.24 18.14
CA GLU A 24 11.94 -12.64 18.48
C GLU A 24 12.52 -13.42 17.28
N GLU A 25 11.99 -13.17 16.08
CA GLU A 25 12.36 -13.82 14.83
C GLU A 25 12.62 -12.80 13.71
N PRO A 26 13.84 -12.23 13.61
CA PRO A 26 14.14 -11.15 12.64
C PRO A 26 13.84 -11.48 11.18
N ALA A 27 13.95 -12.76 10.79
CA ALA A 27 13.63 -13.25 9.45
C ALA A 27 12.15 -13.02 9.06
N GLN A 28 11.24 -12.86 10.02
CA GLN A 28 9.82 -12.52 9.75
C GLN A 28 9.68 -11.09 9.20
N GLY A 29 10.69 -10.23 9.38
CA GLY A 29 10.76 -8.90 8.78
C GLY A 29 11.15 -8.92 7.30
N ASP A 30 11.73 -10.02 6.81
CA ASP A 30 12.12 -10.15 5.41
C ASP A 30 10.89 -10.45 4.55
N THR A 31 10.37 -9.41 3.89
CA THR A 31 9.16 -9.49 3.08
C THR A 31 9.48 -9.42 1.58
N LEU A 32 8.76 -10.21 0.78
CA LEU A 32 8.84 -10.19 -0.68
C LEU A 32 7.50 -9.74 -1.26
N TRP A 33 7.53 -8.63 -1.99
CA TRP A 33 6.37 -8.05 -2.67
C TRP A 33 6.52 -8.21 -4.17
N LYS A 34 5.42 -8.53 -4.86
CA LYS A 34 5.41 -8.77 -6.32
C LYS A 34 4.22 -8.06 -6.96
N ALA A 35 4.45 -7.56 -8.17
CA ALA A 35 3.43 -7.09 -9.09
C ALA A 35 3.72 -7.68 -10.47
N GLU A 36 2.68 -8.00 -11.22
CA GLU A 36 2.77 -8.44 -12.61
C GLU A 36 2.12 -7.39 -13.50
N VAL A 37 2.79 -7.04 -14.60
CA VAL A 37 2.30 -6.07 -15.58
C VAL A 37 2.10 -6.78 -16.91
N ILE A 38 0.87 -6.73 -17.42
CA ILE A 38 0.47 -7.38 -18.66
C ILE A 38 0.03 -6.30 -19.63
N TRP A 39 0.82 -6.07 -20.67
CA TRP A 39 0.47 -5.17 -21.77
C TRP A 39 -0.83 -5.63 -22.43
N GLN A 40 -1.75 -4.68 -22.70
CA GLN A 40 -3.04 -4.97 -23.32
C GLN A 40 -3.08 -4.46 -24.76
N ASN A 41 -2.89 -3.16 -24.95
CA ASN A 41 -2.79 -2.48 -26.24
C ASN A 41 -2.38 -1.02 -26.00
N GLY A 42 -1.80 -0.35 -27.00
CA GLY A 42 -1.38 1.06 -26.86
C GLY A 42 -0.54 1.27 -25.60
N PHE A 43 -0.84 2.31 -24.83
CA PHE A 43 -0.26 2.57 -23.51
C PHE A 43 -1.00 1.92 -22.35
N ARG A 44 -2.03 1.11 -22.63
CA ARG A 44 -2.82 0.46 -21.60
C ARG A 44 -2.16 -0.84 -21.11
N ASN A 45 -1.98 -0.90 -19.79
CA ASN A 45 -1.42 -2.04 -19.09
C ASN A 45 -2.37 -2.50 -17.99
N GLN A 46 -2.49 -3.82 -17.80
CA GLN A 46 -3.13 -4.40 -16.62
C GLN A 46 -2.07 -4.69 -15.57
N ILE A 47 -2.34 -4.33 -14.32
CA ILE A 47 -1.45 -4.55 -13.17
C ILE A 47 -2.15 -5.52 -12.23
N ARG A 48 -1.48 -6.64 -11.92
CA ARG A 48 -1.98 -7.66 -10.98
C ARG A 48 -1.11 -7.65 -9.72
N ILE A 49 -1.77 -7.56 -8.57
CA ILE A 49 -1.14 -7.59 -7.24
C ILE A 49 -1.86 -8.65 -6.41
N ARG A 50 -1.16 -9.73 -6.08
CA ARG A 50 -1.71 -10.89 -5.36
C ARG A 50 -3.02 -11.38 -6.00
N ASP A 51 -4.05 -11.55 -5.19
CA ASP A 51 -5.41 -11.97 -5.50
C ASP A 51 -6.41 -10.80 -5.52
N LEU A 52 -5.92 -9.55 -5.52
CA LEU A 52 -6.76 -8.37 -5.59
C LEU A 52 -7.32 -8.16 -7.01
N PRO A 53 -8.44 -7.41 -7.14
CA PRO A 53 -8.90 -6.94 -8.44
C PRO A 53 -7.79 -6.22 -9.20
N ALA A 54 -7.72 -6.47 -10.51
CA ALA A 54 -6.70 -5.84 -11.35
C ALA A 54 -6.87 -4.31 -11.37
N SER A 55 -5.74 -3.60 -11.30
CA SER A 55 -5.67 -2.19 -11.62
C SER A 55 -5.09 -1.99 -13.02
N TYR A 56 -5.08 -0.75 -13.50
CA TYR A 56 -4.63 -0.43 -14.86
C TYR A 56 -3.74 0.81 -14.86
N ALA A 57 -2.85 0.90 -15.83
CA ALA A 57 -2.15 2.11 -16.22
C ALA A 57 -2.50 2.48 -17.66
N ASP A 58 -2.48 3.77 -17.95
CA ASP A 58 -2.66 4.35 -19.29
C ASP A 58 -1.88 5.68 -19.34
N GLU A 59 -2.03 6.47 -20.40
CA GLU A 59 -1.54 7.84 -20.47
C GLU A 59 -2.69 8.82 -20.81
N PRO A 60 -2.59 10.11 -20.45
CA PRO A 60 -3.49 11.14 -20.94
C PRO A 60 -3.48 11.25 -22.46
N GLU A 61 -4.57 11.73 -23.06
CA GLU A 61 -4.69 11.91 -24.52
C GLU A 61 -3.58 12.82 -25.08
N VAL A 62 -3.19 13.87 -24.35
CA VAL A 62 -2.10 14.79 -24.75
C VAL A 62 -0.74 14.11 -24.83
N LEU A 63 -0.57 12.97 -24.14
CA LEU A 63 0.62 12.12 -24.21
C LEU A 63 0.42 10.91 -25.13
N GLY A 64 -0.71 10.85 -25.85
CA GLY A 64 -1.03 9.80 -26.82
C GLY A 64 -1.69 8.56 -26.24
N GLY A 65 -2.14 8.59 -24.99
CA GLY A 65 -2.93 7.50 -24.40
C GLY A 65 -4.44 7.71 -24.53
N THR A 66 -5.21 6.96 -23.75
CA THR A 66 -6.69 7.01 -23.79
C THR A 66 -7.32 7.60 -22.53
N ASN A 67 -6.51 8.06 -21.56
CA ASN A 67 -6.95 8.64 -20.29
C ASN A 67 -7.96 7.77 -19.51
N THR A 68 -7.89 6.45 -19.68
CA THR A 68 -8.83 5.48 -19.08
C THR A 68 -8.36 4.94 -17.73
N ALA A 69 -7.12 5.23 -17.35
CA ALA A 69 -6.51 4.90 -16.07
C ALA A 69 -5.41 5.94 -15.75
N PRO A 70 -4.98 6.07 -14.48
CA PRO A 70 -3.90 6.99 -14.13
C PRO A 70 -2.59 6.60 -14.82
N ASN A 71 -1.75 7.59 -15.09
CA ASN A 71 -0.44 7.31 -15.66
C ASN A 71 0.51 6.67 -14.63
N PRO A 72 1.56 5.97 -15.09
CA PRO A 72 2.48 5.29 -14.18
C PRO A 72 3.11 6.21 -13.12
N VAL A 73 3.35 7.48 -13.45
CA VAL A 73 3.96 8.44 -12.53
C VAL A 73 2.97 8.89 -11.46
N GLU A 74 1.71 9.14 -11.83
CA GLU A 74 0.63 9.43 -10.88
C GLU A 74 0.41 8.26 -9.92
N GLN A 75 0.47 7.03 -10.43
CA GLN A 75 0.37 5.83 -9.58
C GLN A 75 1.56 5.73 -8.62
N LEU A 76 2.77 6.01 -9.06
CA LEU A 76 3.96 6.03 -8.20
C LEU A 76 3.82 7.07 -7.08
N LEU A 77 3.37 8.28 -7.40
CA LEU A 77 3.15 9.35 -6.43
C LEU A 77 2.02 8.99 -5.44
N GLY A 78 0.93 8.40 -5.94
CA GLY A 78 -0.17 7.89 -5.11
C GLY A 78 0.29 6.79 -4.16
N ALA A 79 1.11 5.85 -4.63
CA ALA A 79 1.69 4.78 -3.83
C ALA A 79 2.64 5.34 -2.74
N LEU A 80 3.49 6.30 -3.10
CA LEU A 80 4.39 6.97 -2.15
C LEU A 80 3.59 7.73 -1.08
N GLY A 81 2.61 8.54 -1.48
CA GLY A 81 1.73 9.27 -0.56
C GLY A 81 1.00 8.32 0.39
N SER A 82 0.50 7.19 -0.13
CA SER A 82 -0.16 6.15 0.68
C SER A 82 0.81 5.52 1.68
N CYS A 83 2.05 5.24 1.27
CA CYS A 83 3.08 4.68 2.16
C CYS A 83 3.38 5.61 3.34
N LEU A 84 3.56 6.92 3.06
CA LEU A 84 3.77 7.92 4.09
C LEU A 84 2.57 8.03 5.03
N ALA A 85 1.36 8.13 4.49
CA ALA A 85 0.13 8.23 5.28
C ALA A 85 -0.06 7.01 6.20
N ILE A 86 0.10 5.79 5.67
CA ILE A 86 0.03 4.55 6.46
C ILE A 86 1.09 4.55 7.57
N GLY A 87 2.34 4.90 7.23
CA GLY A 87 3.44 4.96 8.19
C GLY A 87 3.19 5.97 9.31
N TYR A 88 2.70 7.16 8.99
CA TYR A 88 2.33 8.18 9.98
C TYR A 88 1.19 7.73 10.86
N THR A 89 0.09 7.22 10.28
CA THR A 89 -1.06 6.74 11.04
C THR A 89 -0.65 5.59 11.96
N ALA A 90 0.15 4.63 11.50
CA ALA A 90 0.64 3.53 12.32
C ALA A 90 1.44 4.05 13.53
N ASN A 91 2.44 4.91 13.30
CA ASN A 91 3.31 5.46 14.35
C ASN A 91 2.56 6.37 15.33
N ALA A 92 1.67 7.23 14.83
CA ALA A 92 0.82 8.08 15.68
C ALA A 92 -0.07 7.22 16.59
N SER A 93 -0.65 6.14 16.04
CA SER A 93 -1.55 5.26 16.77
C SER A 93 -0.86 4.50 17.91
N VAL A 94 0.33 3.92 17.67
CA VAL A 94 1.08 3.25 18.75
C VAL A 94 1.62 4.22 19.81
N ARG A 95 1.71 5.51 19.49
CA ARG A 95 2.09 6.58 20.44
C ARG A 95 0.89 7.26 21.11
N GLY A 96 -0.34 6.88 20.76
CA GLY A 96 -1.57 7.49 21.29
C GLY A 96 -1.82 8.94 20.84
N ILE A 97 -1.32 9.33 19.65
CA ILE A 97 -1.47 10.67 19.08
C ILE A 97 -2.63 10.68 18.09
N GLN A 98 -3.73 11.36 18.43
CA GLN A 98 -4.91 11.48 17.56
C GLN A 98 -4.61 12.34 16.34
N ILE A 99 -5.02 11.86 15.16
CA ILE A 99 -4.99 12.60 13.88
C ILE A 99 -6.32 12.53 13.15
#